data_AF-A0A4Q5UIP9-F1
#
_entry.id   AF-A0A4Q5UIP9-F1
#
_cell.length_a   1.000
_cell.length_b   1.000
_cell.length_c   1.000
_cell.angle_alpha   90.00
_cell.angle_beta   90.00
_cell.angle_gamma   90.00
#
_symmetry.space_group_name_H-M   'P 1'
#
loop_
_entity.id
_entity.type
_entity.pdbx_description
1 polymer ?
#
loop_
_entity_poly.entity_id
_entity_poly.type
_entity_poly.pdbx_seq_one_letter_code
_entity_poly.pdbx_strand_id
1 'polypeptide(L)'
;MTEEQQPQESPDVIADQMNQLRQIEMEGYELAVKKARNALFWTAGLILFWELVSMYRTLGEFDPAITIFAFFVAAIFVGLGLWTKKKPYTALITGIIAFVAYIGLTIVVNGMADGGTGVAKALFSGIIFKVVIFVNLIRPIKDAKALQEGMKSRF
;
A
#
# COMPACT_ATOMS: atom_id res chain seq x y z
N MET A 1 -37.80 36.16 -35.97
CA MET A 1 -37.49 34.73 -35.82
C MET A 1 -35.98 34.64 -35.92
N THR A 2 -35.30 34.47 -34.79
CA THR A 2 -33.84 34.36 -34.74
C THR A 2 -33.55 32.87 -34.66
N GLU A 3 -33.07 32.28 -35.75
CA GLU A 3 -32.62 30.89 -35.75
C GLU A 3 -31.34 30.81 -34.91
N GLU A 4 -31.41 30.09 -33.79
CA GLU A 4 -30.25 29.73 -32.99
C GLU A 4 -29.40 28.75 -33.80
N GLN A 5 -28.32 29.26 -34.41
CA GLN A 5 -27.29 28.42 -35.00
C GLN A 5 -26.59 27.65 -33.87
N GLN A 6 -26.95 26.37 -33.71
CA GLN A 6 -26.17 25.45 -32.91
C GLN A 6 -24.78 25.33 -33.55
N PRO A 7 -23.67 25.59 -32.82
CA PRO A 7 -22.34 25.45 -33.36
C PRO A 7 -22.10 23.97 -33.73
N GLN A 8 -21.92 23.70 -35.02
CA GLN A 8 -21.43 22.40 -35.50
C GLN A 8 -20.00 22.22 -35.00
N GLU A 9 -19.81 21.40 -33.96
CA GLU A 9 -18.48 20.96 -33.52
C GLU A 9 -17.82 20.18 -34.66
N SER A 10 -16.65 20.64 -35.11
CA SER A 10 -15.88 19.96 -36.14
C SER A 10 -15.28 18.66 -35.57
N PRO A 11 -15.18 17.59 -36.39
CA PRO A 11 -14.68 16.29 -35.95
C PRO A 11 -13.27 16.32 -35.33
N ASP A 12 -12.43 17.29 -35.71
CA ASP A 12 -11.11 17.50 -35.11
C ASP A 12 -11.18 17.93 -33.64
N VAL A 13 -12.16 18.76 -33.26
CA VAL A 13 -12.35 19.22 -31.87
C VAL A 13 -12.81 18.05 -30.99
N ILE A 14 -13.65 17.15 -31.51
CA ILE A 14 -14.09 15.95 -30.79
C ILE A 14 -12.92 14.96 -30.62
N ALA A 15 -12.08 14.79 -31.63
CA ALA A 15 -10.90 13.94 -31.54
C ALA A 15 -9.88 14.46 -30.49
N ASP A 16 -9.64 15.77 -30.45
CA ASP A 16 -8.75 16.39 -29.46
C ASP A 16 -9.31 16.29 -28.03
N GLN A 17 -10.62 16.54 -27.84
CA GLN A 17 -11.27 16.34 -26.54
C GLN A 17 -11.19 14.87 -26.08
N MET A 18 -11.43 13.91 -26.98
CA MET A 18 -11.30 12.48 -26.66
C MET A 18 -9.87 12.09 -26.29
N ASN A 19 -8.87 12.63 -27.00
CA ASN A 19 -7.46 12.41 -26.67
C ASN A 19 -7.09 13.00 -25.31
N GLN A 20 -7.57 14.21 -25.00
CA GLN A 20 -7.33 14.87 -23.72
C GLN A 20 -7.96 14.10 -22.56
N LEU A 21 -9.21 13.65 -22.70
CA LEU A 21 -9.88 12.80 -21.71
C LEU A 21 -9.13 11.49 -21.47
N ARG A 22 -8.64 10.85 -22.54
CA ARG A 22 -7.84 9.64 -22.45
C ARG A 22 -6.51 9.87 -21.74
N GLN A 23 -5.84 11.00 -21.99
CA GLN A 23 -4.62 11.35 -21.27
C GLN A 23 -4.87 11.55 -19.78
N ILE A 24 -5.92 12.29 -19.41
CA ILE A 24 -6.30 12.51 -18.00
C ILE A 24 -6.60 11.17 -17.31
N GLU A 25 -7.32 10.26 -17.98
CA GLU A 25 -7.60 8.91 -17.45
C GLU A 25 -6.30 8.11 -17.23
N MET A 26 -5.37 8.14 -18.18
CA MET A 26 -4.08 7.45 -18.07
C MET A 26 -3.18 8.04 -16.98
N GLU A 27 -3.15 9.35 -16.80
CA GLU A 27 -2.42 9.99 -15.71
C GLU A 27 -3.00 9.63 -14.35
N GLY A 28 -4.33 9.68 -14.21
CA GLY A 28 -5.03 9.23 -12.99
C GLY A 28 -4.75 7.76 -12.67
N TYR A 29 -4.73 6.91 -13.71
CA TYR A 29 -4.36 5.49 -13.61
C TYR A 29 -2.96 5.32 -13.02
N GLU A 30 -1.96 5.96 -13.62
CA GLU A 30 -0.57 5.82 -13.17
C GLU A 30 -0.38 6.34 -11.75
N LEU A 31 -1.03 7.44 -11.40
CA LEU A 31 -0.95 8.02 -10.07
C LEU A 31 -1.50 7.07 -9.01
N ALA A 32 -2.67 6.45 -9.24
CA ALA A 32 -3.26 5.53 -8.26
C ALA A 32 -2.39 4.26 -8.08
N VAL A 33 -1.83 3.70 -9.16
CA VAL A 33 -0.87 2.59 -9.07
C VAL A 33 0.38 3.01 -8.32
N LYS A 34 0.97 4.17 -8.64
CA LYS A 34 2.19 4.69 -7.98
C LYS A 34 1.94 4.91 -6.48
N LYS A 35 0.81 5.49 -6.08
CA LYS A 35 0.45 5.68 -4.66
C LYS A 35 0.32 4.35 -3.92
N ALA A 36 -0.43 3.40 -4.48
CA ALA A 36 -0.61 2.07 -3.87
C ALA A 36 0.73 1.31 -3.74
N ARG A 37 1.55 1.35 -4.78
CA ARG A 37 2.88 0.73 -4.80
C ARG A 37 3.80 1.35 -3.75
N ASN A 38 3.88 2.68 -3.73
CA ASN A 38 4.74 3.39 -2.79
C ASN A 38 4.29 3.14 -1.35
N ALA A 39 2.97 3.03 -1.09
CA ALA A 39 2.48 2.67 0.23
C ALA A 39 3.02 1.32 0.71
N LEU A 40 3.01 0.30 -0.15
CA LEU A 40 3.53 -1.03 0.18
C LEU A 40 5.06 -1.02 0.35
N PHE A 41 5.80 -0.27 -0.47
CA PHE A 41 7.25 -0.14 -0.32
C PHE A 41 7.66 0.62 0.95
N TRP A 42 6.96 1.71 1.28
CA TRP A 42 7.17 2.42 2.55
C TRP A 42 6.84 1.51 3.73
N THR A 43 5.82 0.67 3.62
CA THR A 43 5.49 -0.32 4.66
C THR A 43 6.63 -1.33 4.84
N ALA A 44 7.15 -1.89 3.75
CA ALA A 44 8.30 -2.79 3.80
C ALA A 44 9.51 -2.15 4.48
N GLY A 45 9.84 -0.92 4.08
CA GLY A 45 10.96 -0.17 4.65
C GLY A 45 10.76 0.15 6.13
N LEU A 46 9.56 0.60 6.54
CA LEU A 46 9.27 0.96 7.92
C LEU A 46 9.28 -0.27 8.85
N ILE A 47 8.75 -1.41 8.41
CA ILE A 47 8.80 -2.65 9.19
C ILE A 47 10.25 -3.08 9.38
N LEU A 48 11.01 -3.18 8.30
CA LEU A 48 12.41 -3.61 8.35
C LEU A 48 13.24 -2.65 9.21
N PHE A 49 13.08 -1.33 9.01
CA PHE A 49 13.77 -0.32 9.79
C PHE A 49 13.43 -0.42 11.28
N TRP A 50 12.16 -0.54 11.62
CA TRP A 50 11.74 -0.64 13.03
C TRP A 50 12.24 -1.92 13.69
N GLU A 51 12.18 -3.06 13.01
CA GLU A 51 12.71 -4.34 13.52
C GLU A 51 14.21 -4.26 13.81
N LEU A 52 15.00 -3.71 12.87
CA LEU A 52 16.43 -3.54 13.07
C LEU A 52 16.75 -2.61 14.24
N VAL A 53 16.02 -1.49 14.38
CA VAL A 53 16.18 -0.56 15.52
C VAL A 53 15.77 -1.21 16.84
N SER A 54 14.67 -1.95 16.86
CA SER A 54 14.16 -2.66 18.04
C SER A 54 15.14 -3.73 18.52
N MET A 55 15.69 -4.49 17.58
CA MET A 55 16.68 -5.54 17.84
C MET A 55 17.97 -4.96 18.42
N TYR A 56 18.53 -3.94 17.77
CA TYR A 56 19.75 -3.26 18.23
C TYR A 56 19.57 -2.68 19.65
N ARG A 57 18.40 -2.11 19.96
CA ARG A 57 18.11 -1.59 21.30
C ARG A 57 17.89 -2.66 22.38
N THR A 58 17.45 -3.85 21.99
CA THR A 58 17.07 -4.91 22.94
C THR A 58 18.22 -5.89 23.19
N LEU A 59 18.91 -6.32 22.14
CA LEU A 59 19.93 -7.36 22.20
C LEU A 59 21.36 -6.80 22.13
N GLY A 60 21.54 -5.56 21.64
CA GLY A 60 22.87 -5.00 21.39
C GLY A 60 23.61 -5.62 20.19
N GLU A 61 23.09 -6.73 19.66
CA GLU A 61 23.59 -7.44 18.48
C GLU A 61 22.44 -7.78 17.51
N PHE A 62 22.80 -8.11 16.27
CA PHE A 62 21.83 -8.55 15.26
C PHE A 62 21.65 -10.06 15.33
N ASP A 63 20.51 -10.51 15.84
CA ASP A 63 20.11 -11.92 15.77
C ASP A 63 19.85 -12.30 14.30
N PRO A 64 20.58 -13.28 13.73
CA PRO A 64 20.42 -13.66 12.33
C PRO A 64 19.03 -14.18 11.98
N ALA A 65 18.37 -14.93 12.87
CA ALA A 65 17.07 -15.52 12.61
C ALA A 65 15.98 -14.44 12.57
N ILE A 66 15.98 -13.51 13.54
CA ILE A 66 15.05 -12.39 13.56
C ILE A 66 15.29 -11.47 12.36
N THR A 67 16.55 -11.23 12.01
CA THR A 67 16.92 -10.41 10.85
C THR A 67 16.40 -11.02 9.54
N ILE A 68 16.66 -12.30 9.29
CA ILE A 68 16.16 -13.00 8.09
C ILE A 68 14.63 -12.95 8.03
N PHE A 69 13.97 -13.16 9.17
CA PHE A 69 12.52 -13.07 9.24
C PHE A 69 12.00 -11.67 8.89
N ALA A 70 12.62 -10.61 9.40
CA ALA A 70 12.27 -9.23 9.06
C ALA A 70 12.43 -8.93 7.56
N PHE A 71 13.52 -9.41 6.94
CA PHE A 71 13.72 -9.31 5.49
C PHE A 71 12.65 -10.07 4.70
N PHE A 72 12.26 -11.27 5.17
CA PHE A 72 11.20 -12.05 4.54
C PHE A 72 9.84 -11.33 4.59
N VAL A 73 9.49 -10.75 5.74
CA VAL A 73 8.27 -9.94 5.88
C VAL A 73 8.32 -8.74 4.94
N ALA A 74 9.44 -8.00 4.90
CA ALA A 74 9.61 -6.87 3.98
C ALA A 74 9.47 -7.30 2.50
N ALA A 75 10.03 -8.46 2.14
CA ALA A 75 9.92 -9.00 0.78
C ALA A 75 8.48 -9.30 0.36
N ILE A 76 7.61 -9.74 1.29
CA ILE A 76 6.17 -9.92 1.02
C ILE A 76 5.54 -8.58 0.61
N PHE A 77 5.80 -7.51 1.35
CA PHE A 77 5.27 -6.18 1.03
C PHE A 77 5.84 -5.63 -0.28
N VAL A 78 7.11 -5.87 -0.58
CA VAL A 78 7.71 -5.52 -1.88
C VAL A 78 7.01 -6.30 -3.01
N GLY A 79 6.81 -7.60 -2.85
CA GLY A 79 6.09 -8.44 -3.82
C GLY A 79 4.67 -7.94 -4.08
N LEU A 80 3.93 -7.58 -3.02
CA LEU A 80 2.61 -6.97 -3.14
C LEU A 80 2.70 -5.60 -3.86
N GLY A 81 3.71 -4.80 -3.55
CA GLY A 81 3.98 -3.53 -4.22
C GLY A 81 4.15 -3.70 -5.73
N LEU A 82 4.88 -4.73 -6.16
CA LEU A 82 5.01 -5.06 -7.59
C LEU A 82 3.69 -5.55 -8.20
N TRP A 83 2.86 -6.25 -7.43
CA TRP A 83 1.57 -6.78 -7.88
C TRP A 83 0.50 -5.69 -8.10
N THR A 84 0.70 -4.48 -7.57
CA THR A 84 -0.22 -3.34 -7.76
C THR A 84 -0.45 -2.99 -9.23
N LYS A 85 0.49 -3.29 -10.13
CA LYS A 85 0.33 -3.07 -11.57
C LYS A 85 -0.84 -3.84 -12.17
N LYS A 86 -1.22 -4.99 -11.57
CA LYS A 86 -2.32 -5.84 -12.02
C LYS A 86 -3.57 -5.65 -11.16
N LYS A 87 -3.40 -5.60 -9.83
CA LYS A 87 -4.52 -5.53 -8.88
C LYS A 87 -4.17 -4.59 -7.72
N PRO A 88 -4.25 -3.26 -7.90
CA PRO A 88 -3.79 -2.28 -6.91
C PRO A 88 -4.64 -2.32 -5.63
N TYR A 89 -5.96 -2.45 -5.75
CA TYR A 89 -6.85 -2.58 -4.59
C TYR A 89 -6.60 -3.90 -3.85
N THR A 90 -6.57 -5.02 -4.59
CA THR A 90 -6.32 -6.33 -3.96
C THR A 90 -4.97 -6.37 -3.25
N ALA A 91 -3.91 -5.82 -3.86
CA ALA A 91 -2.58 -5.75 -3.24
C ALA A 91 -2.57 -4.95 -1.93
N LEU A 92 -3.28 -3.82 -1.86
CA LEU A 92 -3.41 -3.03 -0.63
C LEU A 92 -4.18 -3.77 0.46
N ILE A 93 -5.31 -4.39 0.13
CA ILE A 93 -6.11 -5.17 1.09
C ILE A 93 -5.29 -6.36 1.62
N THR A 94 -4.61 -7.10 0.74
CA THR A 94 -3.71 -8.18 1.14
C THR A 94 -2.56 -7.66 1.99
N GLY A 95 -2.01 -6.47 1.69
CA GLY A 95 -0.97 -5.84 2.50
C GLY A 95 -1.44 -5.49 3.92
N ILE A 96 -2.66 -4.96 4.05
CA ILE A 96 -3.25 -4.67 5.37
C ILE A 96 -3.46 -5.97 6.16
N ILE A 97 -3.99 -7.01 5.51
CA ILE A 97 -4.18 -8.33 6.14
C ILE A 97 -2.83 -8.91 6.58
N ALA A 98 -1.81 -8.86 5.71
CA ALA A 98 -0.46 -9.31 6.02
C ALA A 98 0.15 -8.54 7.19
N PHE A 99 -0.10 -7.22 7.28
CA PHE A 99 0.38 -6.40 8.37
C PHE A 99 -0.29 -6.76 9.71
N VAL A 100 -1.61 -6.95 9.70
CA VAL A 100 -2.36 -7.40 10.88
C VAL A 100 -1.91 -8.80 11.31
N ALA A 101 -1.69 -9.71 10.35
CA ALA A 101 -1.17 -11.05 10.62
C ALA A 101 0.24 -11.01 11.22
N TYR A 102 1.12 -10.15 10.69
CA TYR A 102 2.44 -9.90 11.25
C TYR A 102 2.36 -9.39 12.70
N ILE A 103 1.49 -8.41 12.99
CA ILE A 103 1.26 -7.96 14.38
C ILE A 103 0.79 -9.13 15.25
N GLY A 104 -0.18 -9.91 14.80
CA GLY A 104 -0.67 -11.09 15.52
C GLY A 104 0.43 -12.10 15.82
N LEU A 105 1.30 -12.38 14.85
CA LEU A 105 2.44 -13.27 15.02
C LEU A 105 3.43 -12.72 16.06
N THR A 106 3.74 -11.42 16.02
CA THR A 106 4.62 -10.81 17.04
C THR A 106 4.03 -10.91 18.44
N ILE A 107 2.71 -10.77 18.59
CA ILE A 107 2.02 -10.93 19.88
C ILE A 107 2.14 -12.36 20.39
N VAL A 108 1.91 -13.36 19.53
CA VAL A 108 2.03 -14.77 19.91
C VAL A 108 3.46 -15.10 20.33
N VAL A 109 4.45 -14.73 19.52
CA VAL A 109 5.86 -15.03 19.81
C VAL A 109 6.32 -14.37 21.11
N ASN A 110 6.07 -13.08 21.29
CA ASN A 110 6.46 -12.38 22.53
C ASN A 110 5.64 -12.84 23.73
N GLY A 111 4.36 -13.16 23.54
CA GLY A 111 3.51 -13.68 24.60
C GLY A 111 3.92 -15.07 25.08
N MET A 112 4.42 -15.92 24.19
CA MET A 112 4.98 -17.22 24.57
C MET A 112 6.32 -17.08 25.30
N ALA A 113 7.14 -16.09 24.95
CA ALA A 113 8.43 -15.85 25.59
C ALA A 113 8.30 -15.20 26.98
N ASP A 114 7.53 -14.11 27.08
CA ASP A 114 7.51 -13.22 28.26
C ASP A 114 6.09 -13.07 28.87
N GLY A 115 5.15 -13.92 28.50
CA GLY A 115 3.78 -13.91 29.01
C GLY A 115 3.03 -12.60 28.70
N GLY A 116 2.22 -12.14 29.66
CA GLY A 116 1.43 -10.91 29.50
C GLY A 116 2.28 -9.66 29.26
N THR A 117 3.51 -9.61 29.79
CA THR A 117 4.43 -8.48 29.56
C THR A 117 4.93 -8.44 28.12
N GLY A 118 5.21 -9.61 27.52
CA GLY A 118 5.55 -9.75 26.11
C GLY A 118 4.41 -9.34 25.18
N VAL A 119 3.17 -9.71 25.53
CA VAL A 119 1.96 -9.27 24.78
C VAL A 119 1.85 -7.74 24.77
N ALA A 120 1.98 -7.11 25.94
CA ALA A 120 1.93 -5.65 26.04
C ALA A 120 3.05 -4.99 25.23
N LYS A 121 4.29 -5.51 25.33
CA LYS A 121 5.43 -5.04 24.54
C LYS A 121 5.17 -5.16 23.04
N ALA A 122 4.65 -6.29 22.57
CA ALA A 122 4.34 -6.51 21.16
C ALA A 122 3.23 -5.59 20.65
N LEU A 123 2.24 -5.26 21.48
CA LEU A 123 1.16 -4.34 21.11
C LEU A 123 1.62 -2.88 21.06
N PHE A 124 2.26 -2.41 22.11
CA PHE A 124 2.54 -0.98 22.32
C PHE A 124 3.91 -0.53 21.81
N SER A 125 4.90 -1.42 21.68
CA SER A 125 6.16 -1.04 21.06
C SER A 125 5.97 -0.69 19.59
N GLY A 126 6.64 0.37 19.15
CA GLY A 126 6.54 0.84 17.77
C GLY A 126 5.14 1.29 17.36
N ILE A 127 4.27 1.64 18.31
CA ILE A 127 2.88 2.04 18.00
C ILE A 127 2.83 3.19 17.00
N ILE A 128 3.77 4.14 17.08
CA ILE A 128 3.91 5.25 16.12
C ILE A 128 4.14 4.69 14.70
N PHE A 129 5.06 3.73 14.54
CA PHE A 129 5.34 3.11 13.24
C PHE A 129 4.13 2.33 12.71
N LYS A 130 3.42 1.61 13.58
CA LYS A 130 2.20 0.88 13.20
C LYS A 130 1.11 1.82 12.70
N VAL A 131 0.88 2.93 13.40
CA VAL A 131 -0.10 3.95 13.00
C VAL A 131 0.31 4.57 11.65
N VAL A 132 1.58 4.94 11.48
CA VAL A 132 2.10 5.48 10.21
C VAL A 132 1.88 4.49 9.06
N ILE A 133 2.18 3.20 9.28
CA ILE A 133 1.95 2.14 8.29
C ILE A 133 0.47 2.03 7.93
N PHE A 134 -0.43 1.98 8.92
CA PHE A 134 -1.87 1.93 8.66
C PHE A 134 -2.37 3.12 7.85
N VAL A 135 -2.00 4.35 8.24
CA VAL A 135 -2.39 5.56 7.52
C VAL A 135 -1.87 5.51 6.07
N ASN A 136 -0.63 5.10 5.88
CA ASN A 136 0.01 4.98 4.58
C ASN A 136 -0.68 3.93 3.68
N LEU A 137 -1.09 2.78 4.24
CA LEU A 137 -1.81 1.73 3.51
C LEU A 137 -3.28 2.08 3.23
N ILE A 138 -3.95 2.77 4.15
CA ILE A 138 -5.39 3.09 4.04
C ILE A 138 -5.64 4.24 3.08
N ARG A 139 -4.78 5.26 3.10
CA ARG A 139 -4.94 6.49 2.29
C ARG A 139 -5.18 6.22 0.79
N PRO A 140 -4.44 5.33 0.11
CA PRO A 140 -4.63 5.09 -1.33
C PRO A 140 -5.76 4.10 -1.67
N ILE A 141 -6.48 3.51 -0.70
CA ILE A 141 -7.47 2.45 -0.97
C ILE A 141 -8.58 2.90 -1.92
N LYS A 142 -9.13 4.11 -1.71
CA LYS A 142 -10.25 4.62 -2.51
C LYS A 142 -9.85 4.76 -3.99
N ASP A 143 -8.72 5.43 -4.24
CA ASP A 143 -8.14 5.61 -5.57
C ASP A 143 -7.85 4.24 -6.23
N ALA A 144 -7.25 3.31 -5.47
CA ALA A 144 -6.92 1.98 -5.97
C ALA A 144 -8.16 1.13 -6.30
N LYS A 145 -9.24 1.29 -5.53
CA LYS A 145 -10.52 0.59 -5.76
C LYS A 145 -11.18 1.07 -7.06
N ALA A 146 -11.35 2.39 -7.20
CA ALA A 146 -11.92 2.99 -8.40
C ALA A 146 -11.12 2.58 -9.66
N LEU A 147 -9.79 2.59 -9.55
CA LEU A 147 -8.92 2.13 -10.62
C LEU A 147 -9.15 0.66 -11.00
N GLN A 148 -9.17 -0.22 -10.00
CA GLN A 148 -9.30 -1.66 -10.26
C GLN A 148 -10.68 -2.02 -10.81
N GLU A 149 -11.72 -1.30 -10.43
CA GLU A 149 -13.07 -1.43 -11.01
C GLU A 149 -13.09 -0.96 -12.46
N GLY A 150 -12.48 0.19 -12.78
CA GLY A 150 -12.33 0.67 -14.16
C GLY A 150 -11.50 -0.27 -15.05
N MET A 151 -10.48 -0.94 -14.49
CA MET A 151 -9.75 -1.98 -15.23
C MET A 151 -10.61 -3.19 -15.56
N LYS A 152 -11.52 -3.60 -14.66
CA LYS A 152 -12.40 -4.75 -14.88
C LYS A 152 -13.48 -4.49 -15.92
N SER A 153 -13.97 -3.26 -16.05
CA SER A 153 -15.01 -2.92 -17.02
C SER A 153 -14.51 -2.78 -18.46
N ARG A 154 -13.19 -2.79 -18.68
CA ARG A 154 -12.55 -2.67 -20.01
C ARG A 154 -12.25 -4.03 -20.66
N PHE A 155 -12.49 -5.14 -19.98
CA PHE A 155 -12.32 -6.52 -20.44
C PHE A 155 -13.60 -7.32 -20.20
#